data_AF-A0A1M7HFL7-F1
#
_entry.id   AF-A0A1M7HFL7-F1
#
_cell.length_a   1.000
_cell.length_b   1.000
_cell.length_c   1.000
_cell.angle_alpha   90.00
_cell.angle_beta   90.00
_cell.angle_gamma   90.00
#
_symmetry.space_group_name_H-M   'P 1'
#
loop_
_entity.id
_entity.type
_entity.pdbx_description
1 polymer ?
#
loop_
_entity_poly.entity_id
_entity_poly.type
_entity_poly.pdbx_seq_one_letter_code
_entity_poly.pdbx_strand_id
1 'polypeptide(L)'
;MKKTDQTEADKPPVLPNPALDDIQGLLLRGYNFNHIKYIVLNIRDVTGAQLFCKNLAPGSNALLNITTAKPWKHGYKPPYCLNIGFTYAGLVQMIGAANCKTVADSSRELFSVFKKGATDNNNCVDIGDTDDSAPAKWWTRGKNDWLLPTPPDPNGNDLHLQVTLFTQVESDREIYYNKLMEMIPVINGKPALVPAFIKDSDPIYEGDKIDYIHFDYKDSLSQPRVEDVPWNNKLLNVRDGQLSADDRPPVPSYHFAYNPQSPYAAHKLLYNGSFAAFRFLYQDVKAFKSFIGQAKDPDLVAAKMCGRWADGTPLIVSPTGPVDSLKGFDYTNFNYITATTHQKGPGHNDTLGQVCPYAAHIRRANPRDDYNVTGNVNEAGINRVMRRASPYGPKYVEGEPDGIQRGLIGLFIGCHLFNQFQFIMKNWISKGKFRFPDATNNRSGIDPLFGSHAQDGDPMHKYFEYITETGEKVDVPNMTRFIRTDGSLYVFIPGITALKAIAAGTLTPVS
;
A
#
# COMPACT_ATOMS: atom_id res chain seq x y z
N MET A 1 9.38 -64.44 12.66
CA MET A 1 10.21 -63.70 11.68
C MET A 1 10.07 -62.21 11.97
N LYS A 2 11.20 -61.54 12.24
CA LYS A 2 11.43 -60.09 12.22
C LYS A 2 10.98 -59.50 10.86
N LYS A 3 10.34 -58.34 10.73
CA LYS A 3 10.85 -56.93 10.73
C LYS A 3 9.72 -56.14 10.01
N THR A 4 9.37 -54.87 10.25
CA THR A 4 9.99 -53.74 10.95
C THR A 4 8.91 -52.66 11.10
N ASP A 5 8.88 -51.98 12.25
CA ASP A 5 8.24 -50.70 12.43
C ASP A 5 8.79 -49.65 11.45
N GLN A 6 7.92 -48.80 10.92
CA GLN A 6 8.28 -47.44 10.52
C GLN A 6 7.50 -46.47 11.42
N THR A 7 8.24 -45.84 12.33
CA THR A 7 7.80 -44.83 13.28
C THR A 7 7.48 -43.50 12.60
N GLU A 8 6.53 -42.77 13.20
CA GLU A 8 6.02 -41.41 12.95
C GLU A 8 7.01 -40.23 12.74
N ALA A 9 8.31 -40.44 12.48
CA ALA A 9 9.32 -39.40 12.71
C ALA A 9 9.77 -38.55 11.49
N ASP A 10 9.16 -38.66 10.30
CA ASP A 10 9.69 -37.97 9.09
C ASP A 10 8.66 -37.26 8.19
N LYS A 11 7.58 -36.72 8.78
CA LYS A 11 6.69 -35.78 8.08
C LYS A 11 6.90 -34.35 8.63
N PRO A 12 7.31 -33.36 7.82
CA PRO A 12 7.19 -31.97 8.25
C PRO A 12 5.71 -31.67 8.57
N PRO A 13 5.40 -31.03 9.71
CA PRO A 13 4.03 -30.73 10.04
C PRO A 13 3.43 -29.82 8.96
N VAL A 14 2.30 -30.24 8.42
CA VAL A 14 1.38 -29.39 7.66
C VAL A 14 1.16 -28.13 8.51
N LEU A 15 1.34 -26.92 7.96
CA LEU A 15 0.92 -25.69 8.63
C LEU A 15 -0.51 -25.35 8.16
N PRO A 16 -1.57 -25.62 8.94
CA PRO A 16 -2.88 -25.06 8.68
C PRO A 16 -2.96 -23.73 9.43
N ASN A 17 -3.13 -22.64 8.69
CA ASN A 17 -3.10 -21.23 9.12
C ASN A 17 -1.71 -20.56 9.14
N PRO A 18 -1.63 -19.28 8.73
CA PRO A 18 -0.43 -18.46 8.85
C PRO A 18 0.01 -18.37 10.32
N ALA A 19 1.32 -18.37 10.58
CA ALA A 19 1.88 -18.23 11.93
C ALA A 19 1.70 -16.79 12.45
N LEU A 20 0.49 -16.45 12.90
CA LEU A 20 0.09 -15.08 13.22
C LEU A 20 0.92 -14.40 14.31
N ASP A 21 1.54 -15.18 15.19
CA ASP A 21 2.47 -14.71 16.21
C ASP A 21 3.86 -14.36 15.65
N ASP A 22 4.23 -14.96 14.52
CA ASP A 22 5.47 -14.67 13.79
C ASP A 22 5.29 -13.60 12.70
N ILE A 23 4.06 -13.24 12.34
CA ILE A 23 3.79 -12.26 11.30
C ILE A 23 3.59 -10.88 11.92
N GLN A 24 4.23 -9.85 11.36
CA GLN A 24 3.92 -8.47 11.71
C GLN A 24 2.49 -8.11 11.32
N GLY A 25 1.71 -7.60 12.27
CA GLY A 25 0.25 -7.49 12.12
C GLY A 25 -0.19 -6.72 10.87
N LEU A 26 0.49 -5.62 10.54
CA LEU A 26 0.16 -4.76 9.42
C LEU A 26 0.02 -5.49 8.07
N LEU A 27 0.74 -6.61 7.91
CA LEU A 27 0.76 -7.43 6.69
C LEU A 27 -0.60 -8.06 6.41
N LEU A 28 -1.22 -8.67 7.43
CA LEU A 28 -2.44 -9.44 7.24
C LEU A 28 -3.70 -8.77 7.83
N ARG A 29 -3.55 -7.79 8.74
CA ARG A 29 -4.66 -7.03 9.32
C ARG A 29 -4.48 -5.52 9.17
N GLY A 30 -5.58 -4.82 8.90
CA GLY A 30 -5.67 -3.39 9.13
C GLY A 30 -5.81 -3.11 10.62
N TYR A 31 -5.05 -2.17 11.17
CA TYR A 31 -5.21 -1.80 12.58
C TYR A 31 -6.43 -0.90 12.81
N ASN A 32 -6.78 -0.05 11.83
CA ASN A 32 -7.85 0.95 11.92
C ASN A 32 -7.60 1.92 13.09
N PHE A 33 -6.41 2.49 13.13
CA PHE A 33 -5.98 3.50 14.09
C PHE A 33 -5.90 4.82 13.35
N ASN A 34 -6.23 5.92 14.03
CA ASN A 34 -6.44 7.21 13.37
C ASN A 34 -5.15 8.04 13.29
N HIS A 35 -4.26 7.91 14.27
CA HIS A 35 -3.07 8.75 14.37
C HIS A 35 -1.83 7.91 14.14
N ILE A 36 -1.09 8.25 13.09
CA ILE A 36 0.06 7.47 12.62
C ILE A 36 1.29 8.35 12.59
N LYS A 37 2.44 7.81 13.02
CA LYS A 37 3.76 8.42 12.80
C LYS A 37 4.59 7.49 11.92
N TYR A 38 5.01 8.02 10.77
CA TYR A 38 5.92 7.35 9.85
C TYR A 38 7.34 7.84 10.10
N ILE A 39 8.27 6.91 10.31
CA ILE A 39 9.65 7.21 10.67
C ILE A 39 10.57 6.45 9.70
N VAL A 40 11.57 7.14 9.15
CA VAL A 40 12.69 6.52 8.45
C VAL A 40 13.95 6.78 9.27
N LEU A 41 14.76 5.75 9.51
CA LEU A 41 15.97 5.84 10.32
C LEU A 41 17.22 5.55 9.48
N ASN A 42 18.27 6.34 9.70
CA ASN A 42 19.64 5.98 9.33
C ASN A 42 20.25 5.11 10.44
N ILE A 43 21.16 4.23 10.06
CA ILE A 43 22.01 3.43 10.97
C ILE A 43 23.34 4.16 11.04
N ARG A 44 23.78 4.48 12.25
CA ARG A 44 25.09 5.08 12.55
C ARG A 44 26.01 4.09 13.26
N ASP A 45 25.43 3.12 13.97
CA ASP A 45 26.15 2.02 14.59
C ASP A 45 25.35 0.72 14.44
N VAL A 46 25.96 -0.30 13.82
CA VAL A 46 25.29 -1.57 13.51
C VAL A 46 24.97 -2.36 14.78
N THR A 47 25.87 -2.38 15.77
CA THR A 47 25.65 -3.12 17.02
C THR A 47 24.51 -2.53 17.82
N GLY A 48 24.43 -1.20 17.90
CA GLY A 48 23.30 -0.52 18.54
C GLY A 48 21.99 -0.67 17.76
N ALA A 49 22.02 -0.65 16.43
CA ALA A 49 20.83 -0.92 15.60
C ALA A 49 20.32 -2.37 15.77
N GLN A 50 21.23 -3.34 15.82
CA GLN A 50 20.94 -4.73 16.15
C GLN A 50 20.29 -4.89 17.53
N LEU A 51 20.84 -4.22 18.56
CA LEU A 51 20.25 -4.20 19.90
C LEU A 51 18.86 -3.54 19.92
N PHE A 52 18.66 -2.44 19.20
CA PHE A 52 17.36 -1.81 19.04
C PHE A 52 16.33 -2.78 18.43
N CYS A 53 16.67 -3.45 17.32
CA CYS A 53 15.80 -4.44 16.69
C CYS A 53 15.52 -5.66 17.59
N LYS A 54 16.53 -6.12 18.36
CA LYS A 54 16.35 -7.18 19.36
C LYS A 54 15.33 -6.76 20.41
N ASN A 55 15.43 -5.53 20.90
CA ASN A 55 14.52 -4.98 21.91
C ASN A 55 13.11 -4.74 21.35
N LEU A 56 12.95 -4.53 20.05
CA LEU A 56 11.63 -4.44 19.43
C LEU A 56 10.92 -5.79 19.27
N ALA A 57 11.64 -6.91 19.30
CA ALA A 57 11.00 -8.22 19.15
C ALA A 57 10.05 -8.52 20.32
N PRO A 58 8.83 -9.05 20.07
CA PRO A 58 7.92 -9.53 21.12
C PRO A 58 8.62 -10.42 22.14
N GLY A 59 8.44 -10.09 23.43
CA GLY A 59 9.01 -10.83 24.57
C GLY A 59 10.35 -10.29 25.09
N SER A 60 10.85 -9.16 24.57
CA SER A 60 12.13 -8.56 24.98
C SER A 60 12.11 -7.81 26.33
N ASN A 61 10.96 -7.70 27.00
CA ASN A 61 10.73 -6.83 28.18
C ASN A 61 11.07 -5.34 27.96
N ALA A 62 11.25 -4.89 26.71
CA ALA A 62 11.52 -3.49 26.39
C ALA A 62 10.26 -2.61 26.47
N LEU A 63 10.45 -1.29 26.36
CA LEU A 63 9.37 -0.29 26.45
C LEU A 63 8.28 -0.52 25.38
N LEU A 64 8.68 -0.91 24.16
CA LEU A 64 7.79 -1.19 23.04
C LEU A 64 8.20 -2.45 22.30
N ASN A 65 7.21 -3.14 21.74
CA ASN A 65 7.43 -4.31 20.89
C ASN A 65 6.63 -4.18 19.59
N ILE A 66 7.14 -4.83 18.54
CA ILE A 66 6.42 -4.99 17.28
C ILE A 66 5.09 -5.71 17.52
N THR A 67 4.03 -5.21 16.90
CA THR A 67 2.70 -5.78 17.03
C THR A 67 2.51 -6.89 16.01
N THR A 68 2.26 -8.10 16.49
CA THR A 68 2.06 -9.28 15.65
C THR A 68 0.64 -9.35 15.08
N ALA A 69 0.40 -10.29 14.18
CA ALA A 69 -0.91 -10.56 13.60
C ALA A 69 -1.81 -11.38 14.53
N LYS A 70 -1.33 -11.75 15.72
CA LYS A 70 -2.12 -12.47 16.73
C LYS A 70 -3.42 -11.72 17.04
N PRO A 71 -4.56 -12.41 17.18
CA PRO A 71 -5.80 -11.80 17.66
C PRO A 71 -5.56 -11.08 18.98
N TRP A 72 -6.15 -9.88 19.11
CA TRP A 72 -6.00 -9.12 20.34
C TRP A 72 -6.76 -9.77 21.49
N LYS A 73 -6.23 -9.63 22.69
CA LYS A 73 -6.82 -10.20 23.91
C LYS A 73 -8.23 -9.62 24.11
N HIS A 74 -9.23 -10.50 24.17
CA HIS A 74 -10.66 -10.13 24.27
C HIS A 74 -11.15 -9.19 23.15
N GLY A 75 -10.46 -9.10 22.01
CA GLY A 75 -10.83 -8.21 20.90
C GLY A 75 -10.48 -6.72 21.09
N TYR A 76 -9.93 -6.32 22.24
CA TYR A 76 -9.60 -4.92 22.49
C TYR A 76 -8.35 -4.47 21.75
N LYS A 77 -8.43 -3.30 21.09
CA LYS A 77 -7.27 -2.65 20.47
C LYS A 77 -6.19 -2.37 21.53
N PRO A 78 -4.91 -2.67 21.26
CA PRO A 78 -3.82 -2.20 22.10
C PRO A 78 -3.73 -0.66 22.02
N PRO A 79 -3.03 -0.02 22.96
CA PRO A 79 -2.89 1.44 22.93
C PRO A 79 -2.04 1.92 21.73
N TYR A 80 -1.12 1.07 21.25
CA TYR A 80 -0.36 1.31 20.04
C TYR A 80 -0.25 0.05 19.19
N CYS A 81 0.01 0.23 17.89
CA CYS A 81 0.60 -0.82 17.05
C CYS A 81 1.91 -0.33 16.44
N LEU A 82 2.89 -1.23 16.26
CA LEU A 82 4.21 -0.89 15.75
C LEU A 82 4.70 -1.92 14.73
N ASN A 83 5.30 -1.46 13.64
CA ASN A 83 5.93 -2.29 12.61
C ASN A 83 7.27 -1.72 12.16
N ILE A 84 8.13 -2.61 11.66
CA ILE A 84 9.44 -2.27 11.12
C ILE A 84 9.68 -2.99 9.80
N GLY A 85 10.24 -2.26 8.83
CA GLY A 85 10.78 -2.78 7.58
C GLY A 85 12.20 -2.28 7.32
N PHE A 86 12.92 -2.99 6.48
CA PHE A 86 14.33 -2.75 6.15
C PHE A 86 14.46 -2.54 4.65
N THR A 87 15.14 -1.47 4.22
CA THR A 87 15.59 -1.36 2.83
C THR A 87 16.68 -2.39 2.53
N TYR A 88 17.00 -2.63 1.26
CA TYR A 88 18.10 -3.54 0.93
C TYR A 88 19.43 -3.08 1.54
N ALA A 89 19.73 -1.77 1.49
CA ALA A 89 20.91 -1.20 2.14
C ALA A 89 20.87 -1.40 3.66
N GLY A 90 19.71 -1.22 4.30
CA GLY A 90 19.53 -1.52 5.72
C GLY A 90 19.78 -2.98 6.06
N LEU A 91 19.30 -3.94 5.25
CA LEU A 91 19.62 -5.36 5.44
C LEU A 91 21.12 -5.62 5.29
N VAL A 92 21.79 -5.03 4.29
CA VAL A 92 23.24 -5.19 4.11
C VAL A 92 24.00 -4.70 5.33
N GLN A 93 23.59 -3.60 5.96
CA GLN A 93 24.19 -3.15 7.21
C GLN A 93 23.94 -4.13 8.36
N MET A 94 22.71 -4.64 8.50
CA MET A 94 22.31 -5.44 9.66
C MET A 94 22.87 -6.86 9.65
N ILE A 95 22.91 -7.53 8.49
CA ILE A 95 23.34 -8.94 8.38
C ILE A 95 24.61 -9.14 7.53
N GLY A 96 25.13 -8.08 6.90
CA GLY A 96 26.31 -8.13 6.06
C GLY A 96 26.03 -8.52 4.61
N ALA A 97 26.85 -8.01 3.69
CA ALA A 97 26.69 -8.18 2.25
C ALA A 97 26.68 -9.66 1.79
N ALA A 98 27.51 -10.51 2.40
CA ALA A 98 27.57 -11.94 2.08
C ALA A 98 26.25 -12.66 2.39
N ASN A 99 25.68 -12.42 3.57
CA ASN A 99 24.40 -12.99 3.97
C ASN A 99 23.25 -12.46 3.09
N CYS A 100 23.22 -11.15 2.81
CA CYS A 100 22.26 -10.57 1.87
C CYS A 100 22.37 -11.18 0.48
N LYS A 101 23.59 -11.48 0.00
CA LYS A 101 23.81 -12.16 -1.27
C LYS A 101 23.20 -13.57 -1.25
N THR A 102 23.44 -14.36 -0.20
CA THR A 102 22.85 -15.71 -0.04
C THR A 102 21.32 -15.68 -0.08
N VAL A 103 20.70 -14.71 0.59
CA VAL A 103 19.24 -14.54 0.59
C VAL A 103 18.75 -14.16 -0.81
N ALA A 104 19.41 -13.21 -1.47
CA ALA A 104 19.03 -12.75 -2.80
C ALA A 104 19.20 -13.85 -3.87
N ASP A 105 20.27 -14.64 -3.79
CA ASP A 105 20.56 -15.70 -4.77
C ASP A 105 19.56 -16.85 -4.69
N SER A 106 19.00 -17.13 -3.51
CA SER A 106 17.95 -18.13 -3.30
C SER A 106 16.52 -17.56 -3.41
N SER A 107 16.39 -16.25 -3.64
CA SER A 107 15.11 -15.53 -3.74
C SER A 107 15.10 -14.55 -4.93
N ARG A 108 15.71 -14.96 -6.06
CA ARG A 108 16.08 -14.05 -7.17
C ARG A 108 14.91 -13.21 -7.69
N GLU A 109 13.76 -13.85 -7.89
CA GLU A 109 12.55 -13.20 -8.41
C GLU A 109 12.06 -12.09 -7.46
N LEU A 110 12.10 -12.37 -6.16
CA LEU A 110 11.64 -11.46 -5.10
C LEU A 110 12.59 -10.28 -4.90
N PHE A 111 13.88 -10.51 -5.11
CA PHE A 111 14.92 -9.50 -4.97
C PHE A 111 15.14 -8.67 -6.25
N SER A 112 14.56 -9.06 -7.39
CA SER A 112 14.77 -8.41 -8.70
C SER A 112 14.51 -6.88 -8.68
N VAL A 113 13.46 -6.47 -7.97
CA VAL A 113 13.06 -5.06 -7.78
C VAL A 113 13.58 -4.52 -6.45
N PHE A 114 13.42 -5.29 -5.36
CA PHE A 114 13.79 -4.86 -4.01
C PHE A 114 15.27 -4.52 -3.86
N LYS A 115 16.17 -5.33 -4.41
CA LYS A 115 17.64 -5.13 -4.30
C LYS A 115 18.09 -3.82 -4.93
N LYS A 116 17.45 -3.41 -6.03
CA LYS A 116 17.79 -2.17 -6.76
C LYS A 116 17.31 -0.92 -6.02
N GLY A 117 16.29 -1.06 -5.17
CA GLY A 117 15.72 0.04 -4.41
C GLY A 117 14.72 0.89 -5.21
N ALA A 118 14.07 1.82 -4.50
CA ALA A 118 13.02 2.65 -5.09
C ALA A 118 13.58 3.72 -6.06
N THR A 119 14.82 4.16 -5.88
CA THR A 119 15.48 5.19 -6.71
C THR A 119 16.12 4.65 -7.98
N ASP A 120 16.06 3.33 -8.23
CA ASP A 120 16.58 2.74 -9.47
C ASP A 120 15.83 3.30 -10.69
N ASN A 121 16.57 3.71 -11.72
CA ASN A 121 16.00 4.37 -12.89
C ASN A 121 14.92 3.52 -13.59
N ASN A 122 15.12 2.20 -13.72
CA ASN A 122 14.12 1.35 -14.36
C ASN A 122 12.88 1.22 -13.48
N ASN A 123 13.08 1.05 -12.17
CA ASN A 123 11.98 1.00 -11.22
C ASN A 123 11.14 2.29 -11.25
N CYS A 124 11.79 3.46 -11.30
CA CYS A 124 11.13 4.77 -11.32
C CYS A 124 10.33 4.98 -12.60
N VAL A 125 10.95 4.74 -13.77
CA VAL A 125 10.27 4.86 -15.06
C VAL A 125 9.08 3.91 -15.11
N ASP A 126 9.24 2.68 -14.63
CA ASP A 126 8.16 1.69 -14.64
C ASP A 126 6.95 2.08 -13.79
N ILE A 127 7.13 2.85 -12.70
CA ILE A 127 6.01 3.23 -11.82
C ILE A 127 5.54 4.68 -12.01
N GLY A 128 6.06 5.39 -13.01
CA GLY A 128 5.68 6.79 -13.29
C GLY A 128 6.38 7.84 -12.42
N ASP A 129 7.45 7.47 -11.72
CA ASP A 129 8.27 8.40 -10.94
C ASP A 129 9.28 9.14 -11.83
N THR A 130 8.74 9.94 -12.73
CA THR A 130 9.47 10.80 -13.67
C THR A 130 9.10 12.26 -13.44
N ASP A 131 9.79 13.16 -14.14
CA ASP A 131 9.48 14.59 -14.15
C ASP A 131 9.51 15.22 -12.75
N ASP A 132 8.37 15.69 -12.24
CA ASP A 132 8.26 16.22 -10.89
C ASP A 132 8.25 15.15 -9.80
N SER A 133 7.92 13.91 -10.13
CA SER A 133 7.97 12.74 -9.26
C SER A 133 9.32 12.02 -9.31
N ALA A 134 10.33 12.55 -10.01
CA ALA A 134 11.63 11.90 -10.14
C ALA A 134 12.42 11.86 -8.79
N PRO A 135 13.21 10.81 -8.53
CA PRO A 135 13.99 10.66 -7.29
C PRO A 135 14.86 11.85 -6.90
N ALA A 136 15.44 12.54 -7.89
CA ALA A 136 16.26 13.72 -7.68
C ALA A 136 15.50 14.89 -6.98
N LYS A 137 14.17 14.84 -6.97
CA LYS A 137 13.30 15.85 -6.33
C LYS A 137 12.62 15.33 -5.06
N TRP A 138 12.71 14.03 -4.77
CA TRP A 138 12.17 13.48 -3.53
C TRP A 138 12.83 14.13 -2.33
N TRP A 139 12.11 14.18 -1.21
CA TRP A 139 12.64 14.59 0.09
C TRP A 139 13.03 16.08 0.20
N THR A 140 13.00 16.83 -0.92
CA THR A 140 13.44 18.23 -1.01
C THR A 140 12.33 19.26 -0.77
N ARG A 141 11.07 18.82 -0.78
CA ARG A 141 9.89 19.70 -0.64
C ARG A 141 9.48 19.80 0.84
N GLY A 142 8.50 20.64 1.17
CA GLY A 142 7.98 20.74 2.55
C GLY A 142 8.93 21.38 3.56
N LYS A 143 9.47 22.57 3.25
CA LYS A 143 10.36 23.35 4.13
C LYS A 143 9.83 23.33 5.58
N ASN A 144 10.59 22.67 6.48
CA ASN A 144 10.33 22.51 7.92
C ASN A 144 9.18 21.57 8.34
N ASP A 145 8.58 20.79 7.43
CA ASP A 145 7.37 19.99 7.70
C ASP A 145 7.63 18.47 7.89
N TRP A 146 8.82 18.01 7.50
CA TRP A 146 9.33 16.68 7.85
C TRP A 146 10.83 16.76 8.07
N LEU A 147 11.32 16.09 9.11
CA LEU A 147 12.75 16.09 9.43
C LEU A 147 13.50 15.44 8.27
N LEU A 148 14.52 16.10 7.72
CA LEU A 148 15.58 15.58 6.87
C LEU A 148 16.70 16.62 6.95
N PRO A 149 17.53 16.60 8.00
CA PRO A 149 18.50 17.67 8.26
C PRO A 149 19.58 17.75 7.16
N THR A 150 19.78 16.65 6.45
CA THR A 150 20.63 16.54 5.26
C THR A 150 19.85 15.82 4.17
N PRO A 151 19.98 16.22 2.89
CA PRO A 151 19.46 15.43 1.79
C PRO A 151 19.99 13.99 1.87
N PRO A 152 19.15 12.98 1.58
CA PRO A 152 19.62 11.60 1.53
C PRO A 152 20.58 11.40 0.35
N ASP A 153 21.28 10.28 0.34
CA ASP A 153 22.12 9.91 -0.79
C ASP A 153 21.26 9.84 -2.07
N PRO A 154 21.79 10.16 -3.26
CA PRO A 154 21.00 10.13 -4.50
C PRO A 154 20.38 8.76 -4.83
N ASN A 155 20.95 7.67 -4.30
CA ASN A 155 20.45 6.31 -4.41
C ASN A 155 19.63 5.86 -3.18
N GLY A 156 19.41 6.75 -2.21
CA GLY A 156 18.67 6.52 -0.97
C GLY A 156 19.27 5.45 -0.06
N ASN A 157 20.51 5.01 -0.29
CA ASN A 157 21.11 3.89 0.44
C ASN A 157 21.43 4.22 1.90
N ASP A 158 21.40 5.48 2.30
CA ASP A 158 21.53 5.90 3.69
C ASP A 158 20.23 5.73 4.48
N LEU A 159 19.08 5.57 3.82
CA LEU A 159 17.78 5.32 4.44
C LEU A 159 17.57 3.82 4.68
N HIS A 160 17.72 3.36 5.93
CA HIS A 160 17.86 1.93 6.21
C HIS A 160 16.59 1.26 6.74
N LEU A 161 15.89 1.91 7.67
CA LEU A 161 14.74 1.33 8.36
C LEU A 161 13.51 2.20 8.14
N GLN A 162 12.35 1.58 7.96
CA GLN A 162 11.05 2.23 7.97
C GLN A 162 10.26 1.69 9.16
N VAL A 163 9.80 2.58 10.04
CA VAL A 163 8.99 2.24 11.21
C VAL A 163 7.66 2.98 11.11
N THR A 164 6.57 2.27 11.39
CA THR A 164 5.23 2.86 11.45
C THR A 164 4.65 2.63 12.84
N LEU A 165 4.34 3.72 13.53
CA LEU A 165 3.68 3.74 14.83
C LEU A 165 2.23 4.19 14.65
N PHE A 166 1.29 3.39 15.16
CA PHE A 166 -0.14 3.67 15.13
C PHE A 166 -0.65 3.88 16.54
N THR A 167 -1.50 4.89 16.74
CA THR A 167 -2.14 5.21 18.03
C THR A 167 -3.62 5.57 17.83
N GLN A 168 -4.46 5.28 18.83
CA GLN A 168 -5.88 5.58 18.76
C GLN A 168 -6.18 7.04 19.11
N VAL A 169 -5.34 7.64 19.95
CA VAL A 169 -5.45 9.01 20.44
C VAL A 169 -4.23 9.79 19.97
N GLU A 170 -4.43 11.01 19.49
CA GLU A 170 -3.36 11.89 18.99
C GLU A 170 -2.25 12.08 20.03
N SER A 171 -2.60 12.34 21.30
CA SER A 171 -1.62 12.55 22.38
C SER A 171 -0.74 11.32 22.63
N ASP A 172 -1.25 10.11 22.39
CA ASP A 172 -0.49 8.88 22.58
C ASP A 172 0.62 8.74 21.53
N ARG A 173 0.46 9.36 20.35
CA ARG A 173 1.44 9.31 19.25
C ARG A 173 2.81 9.80 19.71
N GLU A 174 2.86 10.95 20.37
CA GLU A 174 4.12 11.52 20.89
C GLU A 174 4.66 10.73 22.08
N ILE A 175 3.79 10.25 22.98
CA ILE A 175 4.20 9.44 24.12
C ILE A 175 4.92 8.17 23.65
N TYR A 176 4.33 7.44 22.70
CA TYR A 176 4.92 6.21 22.18
C TYR A 176 6.09 6.48 21.24
N TYR A 177 6.11 7.59 20.51
CA TYR A 177 7.27 8.00 19.73
C TYR A 177 8.49 8.27 20.62
N ASN A 178 8.31 9.02 21.71
CA ASN A 178 9.40 9.31 22.65
C ASN A 178 9.95 8.02 23.27
N LYS A 179 9.08 7.10 23.72
CA LYS A 179 9.49 5.77 24.21
C LYS A 179 10.26 4.97 23.15
N LEU A 180 9.86 5.07 21.88
CA LEU A 180 10.59 4.41 20.80
C LEU A 180 11.99 5.01 20.60
N MET A 181 12.13 6.34 20.67
CA MET A 181 13.42 7.01 20.56
C MET A 181 14.32 6.72 21.76
N GLU A 182 13.77 6.62 22.98
CA GLU A 182 14.48 6.21 24.20
C GLU A 182 15.10 4.80 24.09
N MET A 183 14.51 3.92 23.27
CA MET A 183 15.05 2.58 23.04
C MET A 183 16.30 2.56 22.14
N ILE A 184 16.65 3.66 21.48
CA ILE A 184 17.82 3.74 20.59
C ILE A 184 19.10 3.77 21.45
N PRO A 185 19.99 2.77 21.34
CA PRO A 185 21.22 2.76 22.13
C PRO A 185 22.15 3.92 21.76
N VAL A 186 22.85 4.44 22.77
CA VAL A 186 23.93 5.41 22.58
C VAL A 186 25.26 4.69 22.64
N ILE A 187 26.01 4.70 21.52
CA ILE A 187 27.32 4.07 21.38
C ILE A 187 28.36 5.18 21.18
N ASN A 188 29.40 5.22 22.03
CA ASN A 188 30.43 6.26 21.98
C ASN A 188 29.88 7.70 21.98
N GLY A 189 28.84 7.94 22.79
CA GLY A 189 28.20 9.26 22.93
C GLY A 189 27.31 9.68 21.75
N LYS A 190 27.05 8.80 20.77
CA LYS A 190 26.16 9.08 19.63
C LYS A 190 25.04 8.05 19.55
N PRO A 191 23.82 8.43 19.15
CA PRO A 191 22.73 7.47 18.97
C PRO A 191 23.05 6.53 17.79
N ALA A 192 22.81 5.23 17.99
CA ALA A 192 23.06 4.20 16.98
C ALA A 192 22.14 4.31 15.75
N LEU A 193 20.98 4.93 15.93
CA LEU A 193 20.00 5.23 14.90
C LEU A 193 19.65 6.71 14.96
N VAL A 194 19.46 7.34 13.80
CA VAL A 194 19.05 8.75 13.72
C VAL A 194 17.81 8.85 12.82
N PRO A 195 16.75 9.55 13.24
CA PRO A 195 15.63 9.85 12.37
C PRO A 195 16.08 10.67 11.15
N ALA A 196 15.95 10.05 9.99
CA ALA A 196 16.16 10.67 8.70
C ALA A 196 14.89 11.39 8.26
N PHE A 197 13.72 10.75 8.41
CA PHE A 197 12.40 11.28 8.05
C PHE A 197 11.38 11.00 9.12
N ILE A 198 10.54 12.00 9.44
CA ILE A 198 9.38 11.85 10.33
C ILE A 198 8.20 12.58 9.72
N LYS A 199 7.06 11.90 9.63
CA LYS A 199 5.80 12.53 9.23
C LYS A 199 4.62 11.94 9.98
N ASP A 200 3.81 12.86 10.50
CA ASP A 200 2.53 12.55 11.10
C ASP A 200 1.43 12.45 10.05
N SER A 201 0.49 11.58 10.36
CA SER A 201 -0.70 11.33 9.57
C SER A 201 -1.88 11.27 10.51
N ASP A 202 -2.86 12.10 10.18
CA ASP A 202 -4.09 12.34 10.93
C ASP A 202 -5.27 12.20 9.95
N PRO A 203 -6.45 11.78 10.43
CA PRO A 203 -7.61 11.65 9.58
C PRO A 203 -8.06 13.02 9.05
N ILE A 204 -8.59 13.04 7.83
CA ILE A 204 -9.33 14.20 7.33
C ILE A 204 -10.78 14.05 7.76
N TYR A 205 -11.28 15.07 8.44
CA TYR A 205 -12.65 15.10 8.94
C TYR A 205 -13.61 15.69 7.89
N GLU A 206 -14.68 14.95 7.61
CA GLU A 206 -15.87 15.43 6.91
C GLU A 206 -17.09 15.24 7.83
N GLY A 207 -17.38 16.28 8.62
CA GLY A 207 -18.34 16.16 9.72
C GLY A 207 -17.82 15.20 10.79
N ASP A 208 -18.55 14.11 11.03
CA ASP A 208 -18.20 13.03 11.95
C ASP A 208 -17.42 11.87 11.29
N LYS A 209 -17.20 11.94 9.97
CA LYS A 209 -16.48 10.91 9.20
C LYS A 209 -14.99 11.21 9.14
N ILE A 210 -14.18 10.14 9.15
CA ILE A 210 -12.71 10.22 9.27
C ILE A 210 -11.94 9.48 8.17
N ASP A 211 -12.66 8.94 7.18
CA ASP A 211 -12.15 8.03 6.15
C ASP A 211 -12.00 8.70 4.78
N TYR A 212 -11.78 10.02 4.77
CA TYR A 212 -11.62 10.83 3.56
C TYR A 212 -10.15 11.15 3.26
N ILE A 213 -9.86 11.39 1.98
CA ILE A 213 -8.56 11.86 1.47
C ILE A 213 -8.68 13.28 0.89
N HIS A 214 -7.57 13.93 0.57
CA HIS A 214 -7.53 15.36 0.20
C HIS A 214 -8.31 15.75 -1.06
N PHE A 215 -8.70 14.79 -1.90
CA PHE A 215 -9.59 15.04 -3.04
C PHE A 215 -11.08 14.97 -2.67
N ASP A 216 -11.42 14.94 -1.37
CA ASP A 216 -12.77 14.83 -0.81
C ASP A 216 -13.47 13.48 -1.08
N TYR A 217 -12.68 12.41 -1.26
CA TYR A 217 -13.18 11.04 -1.48
C TYR A 217 -13.01 10.15 -0.25
N LYS A 218 -14.03 9.34 0.04
CA LYS A 218 -13.92 8.21 0.96
C LYS A 218 -12.94 7.15 0.39
N ASP A 219 -11.96 6.74 1.18
CA ASP A 219 -10.93 5.76 0.80
C ASP A 219 -10.95 4.51 1.72
N SER A 220 -10.00 3.59 1.51
CA SER A 220 -9.80 2.33 2.22
C SER A 220 -10.96 1.32 2.12
N LEU A 221 -11.90 1.55 1.20
CA LEU A 221 -13.05 0.67 0.95
C LEU A 221 -12.67 -0.73 0.42
N SER A 222 -11.73 -0.78 -0.54
CA SER A 222 -11.37 -2.01 -1.24
C SER A 222 -9.95 -2.45 -0.88
N GLN A 223 -9.88 -3.56 -0.14
CA GLN A 223 -8.66 -4.30 0.20
C GLN A 223 -8.78 -5.75 -0.31
N PRO A 224 -7.68 -6.48 -0.50
CA PRO A 224 -7.71 -7.91 -0.76
C PRO A 224 -8.39 -8.69 0.38
N ARG A 225 -9.23 -9.66 0.00
CA ARG A 225 -9.87 -10.59 0.93
C ARG A 225 -8.92 -11.77 1.16
N VAL A 226 -8.11 -11.73 2.21
CA VAL A 226 -7.07 -12.75 2.45
C VAL A 226 -7.64 -14.07 2.99
N GLU A 227 -7.20 -15.19 2.46
CA GLU A 227 -7.55 -16.53 2.97
C GLU A 227 -6.92 -16.82 4.33
N ASP A 228 -7.57 -17.71 5.09
CA ASP A 228 -7.03 -18.30 6.33
C ASP A 228 -6.61 -17.30 7.40
N VAL A 229 -7.26 -16.12 7.45
CA VAL A 229 -7.06 -15.13 8.52
C VAL A 229 -8.32 -14.97 9.41
N PRO A 230 -8.19 -14.84 10.74
CA PRO A 230 -9.34 -14.84 11.66
C PRO A 230 -10.34 -13.70 11.48
N TRP A 231 -9.91 -12.55 10.96
CA TRP A 231 -10.75 -11.35 10.78
C TRP A 231 -11.42 -11.29 9.42
N ASN A 232 -11.29 -12.32 8.60
CA ASN A 232 -11.90 -12.37 7.28
C ASN A 232 -12.80 -13.61 7.20
N ASN A 233 -14.02 -13.47 7.71
CA ASN A 233 -14.97 -14.58 7.75
C ASN A 233 -15.51 -14.87 6.33
N LYS A 234 -15.72 -16.15 6.01
CA LYS A 234 -16.02 -16.65 4.66
C LYS A 234 -17.37 -16.19 4.09
N LEU A 235 -18.25 -15.58 4.87
CA LEU A 235 -19.59 -15.17 4.40
C LEU A 235 -20.03 -13.77 4.80
N LEU A 236 -19.39 -13.12 5.77
CA LEU A 236 -19.87 -11.86 6.34
C LEU A 236 -18.71 -10.98 6.81
N ASN A 237 -18.67 -9.72 6.37
CA ASN A 237 -17.85 -8.66 6.95
C ASN A 237 -18.71 -7.85 7.92
N VAL A 238 -18.14 -7.43 9.06
CA VAL A 238 -18.78 -6.42 9.91
C VAL A 238 -18.35 -5.04 9.40
N ARG A 239 -19.28 -4.30 8.80
CA ARG A 239 -19.12 -2.88 8.43
C ARG A 239 -20.19 -2.07 9.15
N ASP A 240 -19.76 -1.02 9.86
CA ASP A 240 -20.65 -0.15 10.66
C ASP A 240 -21.57 -0.92 11.63
N GLY A 241 -21.03 -2.02 12.20
CA GLY A 241 -21.78 -2.89 13.12
C GLY A 241 -22.77 -3.85 12.45
N GLN A 242 -22.84 -3.86 11.11
CA GLN A 242 -23.73 -4.75 10.35
C GLN A 242 -22.93 -5.81 9.57
N LEU A 243 -23.47 -7.03 9.53
CA LEU A 243 -22.91 -8.13 8.75
C LEU A 243 -23.35 -7.98 7.29
N SER A 244 -22.40 -7.81 6.37
CA SER A 244 -22.63 -7.72 4.93
C SER A 244 -21.92 -8.86 4.20
N ALA A 245 -22.55 -9.45 3.18
CA ALA A 245 -21.89 -10.42 2.32
C ALA A 245 -20.66 -9.81 1.64
N ASP A 246 -19.61 -10.63 1.44
CA ASP A 246 -18.37 -10.24 0.77
C ASP A 246 -18.15 -11.10 -0.46
N ASP A 247 -18.45 -10.53 -1.63
CA ASP A 247 -18.36 -11.23 -2.92
C ASP A 247 -16.94 -11.25 -3.50
N ARG A 248 -15.98 -10.55 -2.86
CA ARG A 248 -14.63 -10.48 -3.40
C ARG A 248 -14.03 -11.89 -3.44
N PRO A 249 -13.34 -12.26 -4.53
CA PRO A 249 -12.61 -13.51 -4.59
C PRO A 249 -11.54 -13.50 -3.50
N PRO A 250 -11.43 -14.60 -2.73
CA PRO A 250 -10.39 -14.73 -1.72
C PRO A 250 -9.01 -14.82 -2.40
N VAL A 251 -7.99 -14.29 -1.71
CA VAL A 251 -6.61 -14.25 -2.18
C VAL A 251 -5.75 -15.02 -1.18
N PRO A 252 -4.94 -16.00 -1.62
CA PRO A 252 -4.10 -16.77 -0.72
C PRO A 252 -3.18 -15.89 0.12
N SER A 253 -3.03 -16.23 1.40
CA SER A 253 -2.23 -15.44 2.36
C SER A 253 -0.76 -15.29 1.97
N TYR A 254 -0.21 -16.22 1.19
CA TYR A 254 1.17 -16.15 0.70
C TYR A 254 1.46 -14.99 -0.25
N HIS A 255 0.43 -14.33 -0.79
CA HIS A 255 0.60 -13.09 -1.55
C HIS A 255 0.94 -11.88 -0.66
N PHE A 256 0.75 -11.99 0.67
CA PHE A 256 0.95 -10.90 1.62
C PHE A 256 1.87 -11.24 2.79
N ALA A 257 2.01 -12.52 3.16
CA ALA A 257 3.03 -13.00 4.09
C ALA A 257 3.58 -14.35 3.60
N TYR A 258 4.88 -14.42 3.31
CA TYR A 258 5.50 -15.62 2.75
C TYR A 258 5.29 -16.85 3.64
N ASN A 259 4.91 -17.96 3.01
CA ASN A 259 4.83 -19.26 3.67
C ASN A 259 5.25 -20.36 2.66
N PRO A 260 5.45 -21.62 3.12
CA PRO A 260 5.88 -22.71 2.24
C PRO A 260 4.90 -23.08 1.12
N GLN A 261 3.66 -22.59 1.13
CA GLN A 261 2.68 -22.78 0.05
C GLN A 261 2.88 -21.78 -1.11
N SER A 262 3.72 -20.76 -0.93
CA SER A 262 4.11 -19.82 -1.98
C SER A 262 4.71 -20.57 -3.18
N PRO A 263 4.31 -20.25 -4.42
CA PRO A 263 4.96 -20.80 -5.62
C PRO A 263 6.36 -20.22 -5.86
N TYR A 264 6.71 -19.13 -5.18
CA TYR A 264 7.99 -18.46 -5.34
C TYR A 264 9.06 -19.06 -4.44
N ALA A 265 10.25 -19.30 -5.01
CA ALA A 265 11.43 -19.68 -4.24
C ALA A 265 11.85 -18.52 -3.31
N ALA A 266 11.97 -18.82 -2.02
CA ALA A 266 12.30 -17.85 -0.99
C ALA A 266 13.27 -18.45 0.03
N HIS A 267 14.30 -17.70 0.40
CA HIS A 267 15.14 -18.01 1.55
C HIS A 267 14.29 -18.02 2.83
N LYS A 268 14.61 -18.88 3.80
CA LYS A 268 13.89 -19.00 5.08
C LYS A 268 13.79 -17.68 5.87
N LEU A 269 14.76 -16.78 5.68
CA LEU A 269 14.74 -15.44 6.29
C LEU A 269 13.51 -14.61 5.84
N LEU A 270 12.91 -14.93 4.69
CA LEU A 270 11.74 -14.22 4.18
C LEU A 270 10.41 -14.76 4.73
N TYR A 271 10.41 -15.94 5.36
CA TYR A 271 9.19 -16.57 5.86
C TYR A 271 8.46 -15.65 6.85
N ASN A 272 7.14 -15.64 6.76
CA ASN A 272 6.21 -14.81 7.52
C ASN A 272 6.45 -13.29 7.37
N GLY A 273 7.32 -12.88 6.44
CA GLY A 273 7.55 -11.51 6.05
C GLY A 273 6.92 -11.16 4.71
N SER A 274 7.06 -9.90 4.32
CA SER A 274 6.55 -9.35 3.05
C SER A 274 7.42 -8.22 2.55
N PHE A 275 7.18 -7.77 1.33
CA PHE A 275 7.76 -6.54 0.82
C PHE A 275 6.71 -5.44 0.77
N ALA A 276 7.16 -4.19 0.78
CA ALA A 276 6.28 -3.04 0.61
C ALA A 276 6.98 -1.91 -0.13
N ALA A 277 6.21 -1.20 -0.94
CA ALA A 277 6.58 0.15 -1.37
C ALA A 277 6.04 1.15 -0.34
N PHE A 278 6.93 1.78 0.41
CA PHE A 278 6.61 2.98 1.17
C PHE A 278 6.54 4.15 0.20
N ARG A 279 5.46 4.91 0.22
CA ARG A 279 5.21 6.02 -0.71
C ARG A 279 4.82 7.26 0.07
N PHE A 280 5.40 8.38 -0.32
CA PHE A 280 5.04 9.71 0.13
C PHE A 280 4.56 10.51 -1.09
N LEU A 281 3.25 10.73 -1.16
CA LEU A 281 2.54 11.18 -2.35
C LEU A 281 1.85 12.50 -2.06
N TYR A 282 2.29 13.58 -2.69
CA TYR A 282 1.61 14.87 -2.68
C TYR A 282 0.35 14.83 -3.55
N GLN A 283 -0.71 15.52 -3.11
CA GLN A 283 -1.96 15.68 -3.84
C GLN A 283 -2.22 17.16 -4.12
N ASP A 284 -2.29 17.52 -5.39
CA ASP A 284 -2.61 18.88 -5.85
C ASP A 284 -4.13 19.09 -5.91
N VAL A 285 -4.74 19.36 -4.76
CA VAL A 285 -6.19 19.53 -4.64
C VAL A 285 -6.69 20.72 -5.46
N LYS A 286 -5.93 21.82 -5.47
CA LYS A 286 -6.28 23.03 -6.23
C LYS A 286 -6.29 22.74 -7.73
N ALA A 287 -5.26 22.07 -8.25
CA ALA A 287 -5.22 21.69 -9.66
C ALA A 287 -6.33 20.69 -10.01
N PHE A 288 -6.61 19.71 -9.15
CA PHE A 288 -7.69 18.75 -9.35
C PHE A 288 -9.06 19.44 -9.41
N LYS A 289 -9.38 20.29 -8.43
CA LYS A 289 -10.65 21.05 -8.39
C LYS A 289 -10.78 22.00 -9.58
N SER A 290 -9.70 22.69 -9.95
CA SER A 290 -9.67 23.55 -11.15
C SER A 290 -9.89 22.75 -12.43
N PHE A 291 -9.37 21.52 -12.51
CA PHE A 291 -9.56 20.65 -13.66
C PHE A 291 -11.01 20.23 -13.83
N ILE A 292 -11.61 19.63 -12.79
CA ILE A 292 -13.00 19.16 -12.84
C ILE A 292 -14.00 20.32 -12.99
N GLY A 293 -13.68 21.51 -12.46
CA GLY A 293 -14.49 22.72 -12.57
C GLY A 293 -14.64 23.28 -14.00
N GLN A 294 -13.86 22.78 -14.96
CA GLN A 294 -14.03 23.11 -16.39
C GLN A 294 -15.27 22.44 -16.99
N ALA A 295 -15.74 21.34 -16.41
CA ALA A 295 -16.89 20.60 -16.91
C ALA A 295 -18.21 21.17 -16.37
N LYS A 296 -19.29 20.91 -17.11
CA LYS A 296 -20.66 21.29 -16.70
C LYS A 296 -21.06 20.62 -15.38
N ASP A 297 -20.59 19.39 -15.15
CA ASP A 297 -20.83 18.60 -13.94
C ASP A 297 -19.47 18.13 -13.37
N PRO A 298 -18.85 18.93 -12.48
CA PRO A 298 -17.56 18.60 -11.88
C PRO A 298 -17.57 17.30 -11.08
N ASP A 299 -18.68 17.02 -10.36
CA ASP A 299 -18.80 15.84 -9.51
C ASP A 299 -18.86 14.56 -10.35
N LEU A 300 -19.58 14.59 -11.48
CA LEU A 300 -19.60 13.47 -12.43
C LEU A 300 -18.22 13.22 -13.04
N VAL A 301 -17.49 14.27 -13.45
CA VAL A 301 -16.13 14.10 -13.99
C VAL A 301 -15.21 13.49 -12.96
N ALA A 302 -15.20 14.03 -11.74
CA ALA A 302 -14.42 13.50 -10.64
C ALA A 302 -14.79 12.03 -10.36
N ALA A 303 -16.09 11.70 -10.38
CA ALA A 303 -16.55 10.34 -10.18
C ALA A 303 -16.12 9.39 -11.31
N LYS A 304 -16.13 9.85 -12.57
CA LYS A 304 -15.63 9.11 -13.75
C LYS A 304 -14.12 8.92 -13.70
N MET A 305 -13.37 9.89 -13.18
CA MET A 305 -11.92 9.77 -12.96
C MET A 305 -11.60 8.75 -11.86
N CYS A 306 -12.35 8.77 -10.75
CA CYS A 306 -12.11 7.89 -9.60
C CYS A 306 -12.67 6.48 -9.81
N GLY A 307 -13.83 6.35 -10.47
CA GLY A 307 -14.66 5.14 -10.57
C GLY A 307 -15.68 4.98 -9.43
N ARG A 308 -15.79 6.00 -8.56
CA ARG A 308 -16.73 6.10 -7.43
C ARG A 308 -17.15 7.56 -7.28
N TRP A 309 -18.30 7.81 -6.68
CA TRP A 309 -18.65 9.11 -6.14
C TRP A 309 -17.87 9.42 -4.85
N ALA A 310 -17.88 10.68 -4.42
CA ALA A 310 -17.13 11.17 -3.25
C ALA A 310 -17.47 10.41 -1.95
N ASP A 311 -18.72 9.97 -1.79
CA ASP A 311 -19.20 9.16 -0.66
C ASP A 311 -18.72 7.71 -0.70
N GLY A 312 -18.06 7.28 -1.78
CA GLY A 312 -17.59 5.92 -2.00
C GLY A 312 -18.52 5.06 -2.86
N THR A 313 -19.71 5.53 -3.25
CA THR A 313 -20.66 4.79 -4.08
C THR A 313 -20.01 4.44 -5.44
N PRO A 314 -19.91 3.16 -5.84
CA PRO A 314 -19.32 2.79 -7.13
C PRO A 314 -20.17 3.24 -8.32
N LEU A 315 -19.54 3.76 -9.38
CA LEU A 315 -20.25 4.16 -10.60
C LEU A 315 -21.04 3.01 -11.23
N ILE A 316 -20.51 1.78 -11.19
CA ILE A 316 -21.19 0.61 -11.76
C ILE A 316 -22.45 0.21 -10.98
N VAL A 317 -22.59 0.66 -9.73
CA VAL A 317 -23.75 0.42 -8.86
C VAL A 317 -24.76 1.56 -9.00
N SER A 318 -24.27 2.80 -9.07
CA SER A 318 -25.10 3.98 -9.29
C SER A 318 -24.42 4.96 -10.25
N PRO A 319 -24.79 4.93 -11.54
CA PRO A 319 -24.15 5.76 -12.57
C PRO A 319 -24.51 7.25 -12.49
N THR A 320 -25.66 7.59 -11.90
CA THR A 320 -26.24 8.95 -11.85
C THR A 320 -25.85 9.77 -10.62
N GLY A 321 -25.43 9.13 -9.54
CA GLY A 321 -25.14 9.84 -8.29
C GLY A 321 -24.93 8.94 -7.07
N PRO A 322 -24.54 9.52 -5.92
CA PRO A 322 -24.60 8.87 -4.62
C PRO A 322 -26.00 8.33 -4.30
N VAL A 323 -26.08 7.25 -3.52
CA VAL A 323 -27.37 6.65 -3.14
C VAL A 323 -27.42 6.38 -1.64
N ASP A 324 -28.26 7.16 -0.94
CA ASP A 324 -28.44 7.06 0.52
C ASP A 324 -29.01 5.70 0.98
N SER A 325 -29.69 4.96 0.09
CA SER A 325 -30.25 3.65 0.41
C SER A 325 -29.20 2.52 0.50
N LEU A 326 -27.92 2.81 0.23
CA LEU A 326 -26.81 1.85 0.34
C LEU A 326 -26.24 1.71 1.76
N LYS A 327 -26.95 2.18 2.80
CA LYS A 327 -26.56 1.94 4.20
C LYS A 327 -26.40 0.43 4.47
N GLY A 328 -25.27 0.02 5.02
CA GLY A 328 -24.95 -1.39 5.31
C GLY A 328 -24.53 -2.23 4.10
N PHE A 329 -24.42 -1.63 2.90
CA PHE A 329 -23.93 -2.30 1.70
C PHE A 329 -22.40 -2.38 1.70
N ASP A 330 -21.86 -3.55 1.30
CA ASP A 330 -20.44 -3.63 0.97
C ASP A 330 -20.21 -2.97 -0.40
N TYR A 331 -19.71 -1.73 -0.41
CA TYR A 331 -19.32 -0.97 -1.62
C TYR A 331 -18.23 -1.64 -2.50
N THR A 332 -17.83 -2.87 -2.19
CA THR A 332 -16.95 -3.70 -3.02
C THR A 332 -17.66 -4.83 -3.74
N ASN A 333 -18.93 -5.13 -3.41
CA ASN A 333 -19.76 -6.14 -4.09
C ASN A 333 -20.24 -5.62 -5.45
N PHE A 334 -19.32 -5.65 -6.41
CA PHE A 334 -19.62 -5.42 -7.80
C PHE A 334 -18.54 -5.99 -8.68
N ASN A 335 -18.84 -6.09 -9.97
CA ASN A 335 -17.89 -6.42 -11.02
C ASN A 335 -18.19 -5.53 -12.24
N TYR A 336 -17.27 -5.43 -13.19
CA TYR A 336 -17.47 -4.56 -14.35
C TYR A 336 -18.24 -5.25 -15.48
N ILE A 337 -18.12 -6.58 -15.61
CA ILE A 337 -18.70 -7.32 -16.75
C ILE A 337 -19.92 -8.13 -16.31
N THR A 338 -19.77 -8.92 -15.24
CA THR A 338 -20.81 -9.79 -14.69
C THR A 338 -21.03 -9.45 -13.23
N ALA A 339 -22.21 -8.89 -12.92
CA ALA A 339 -22.55 -8.47 -11.56
C ALA A 339 -22.33 -9.58 -10.53
N THR A 340 -21.81 -9.21 -9.35
CA THR A 340 -21.64 -10.17 -8.26
C THR A 340 -22.99 -10.53 -7.62
N THR A 341 -23.03 -11.65 -6.90
CA THR A 341 -24.24 -12.19 -6.27
C THR A 341 -25.02 -11.17 -5.43
N HIS A 342 -24.31 -10.32 -4.68
CA HIS A 342 -24.90 -9.35 -3.77
C HIS A 342 -24.76 -7.90 -4.27
N GLN A 343 -24.40 -7.69 -5.53
CA GLN A 343 -24.37 -6.34 -6.12
C GLN A 343 -25.76 -5.68 -6.03
N LYS A 344 -25.77 -4.39 -5.68
CA LYS A 344 -26.96 -3.54 -5.71
C LYS A 344 -27.02 -2.75 -7.02
N GLY A 345 -28.22 -2.32 -7.40
CA GLY A 345 -28.45 -1.60 -8.65
C GLY A 345 -28.48 -2.51 -9.88
N PRO A 346 -28.67 -1.94 -11.08
CA PRO A 346 -28.61 -2.69 -12.33
C PRO A 346 -27.24 -3.36 -12.52
N GLY A 347 -27.25 -4.67 -12.79
CA GLY A 347 -26.06 -5.39 -13.21
C GLY A 347 -25.69 -4.99 -14.63
N HIS A 348 -24.74 -4.07 -14.79
CA HIS A 348 -24.28 -3.61 -16.10
C HIS A 348 -23.17 -4.52 -16.63
N ASN A 349 -23.28 -4.93 -17.90
CA ASN A 349 -22.13 -5.40 -18.65
C ASN A 349 -21.39 -4.19 -19.23
N ASP A 350 -20.39 -3.72 -18.50
CA ASP A 350 -19.60 -2.54 -18.86
C ASP A 350 -18.35 -2.92 -19.66
N THR A 351 -18.50 -3.88 -20.59
CA THR A 351 -17.46 -4.29 -21.54
C THR A 351 -16.97 -3.12 -22.37
N LEU A 352 -17.76 -2.06 -22.59
CA LEU A 352 -17.38 -0.87 -23.35
C LEU A 352 -16.94 0.33 -22.48
N GLY A 353 -16.88 0.19 -21.16
CA GLY A 353 -16.43 1.27 -20.26
C GLY A 353 -17.30 2.53 -20.29
N GLN A 354 -18.58 2.40 -20.62
CA GLN A 354 -19.52 3.52 -20.73
C GLN A 354 -19.98 3.98 -19.34
N VAL A 355 -20.14 3.05 -18.40
CA VAL A 355 -20.56 3.35 -17.03
C VAL A 355 -19.35 3.77 -16.20
N CYS A 356 -18.35 2.90 -16.07
CA CYS A 356 -17.10 3.18 -15.39
C CYS A 356 -15.96 3.16 -16.43
N PRO A 357 -15.41 4.33 -16.82
CA PRO A 357 -14.36 4.40 -17.83
C PRO A 357 -13.22 3.44 -17.55
N TYR A 358 -12.63 2.87 -18.60
CA TYR A 358 -11.41 2.06 -18.44
C TYR A 358 -10.29 2.84 -17.76
N ALA A 359 -10.21 4.16 -17.98
CA ALA A 359 -9.26 5.05 -17.34
C ALA A 359 -9.50 5.23 -15.83
N ALA A 360 -10.71 4.94 -15.32
CA ALA A 360 -11.07 5.21 -13.94
C ALA A 360 -10.10 4.54 -12.96
N HIS A 361 -9.64 5.31 -11.96
CA HIS A 361 -8.58 4.91 -11.04
C HIS A 361 -8.82 3.52 -10.42
N ILE A 362 -10.03 3.26 -9.89
CA ILE A 362 -10.32 1.97 -9.26
C ILE A 362 -10.50 0.80 -10.25
N ARG A 363 -10.83 1.07 -11.53
CA ARG A 363 -10.89 0.04 -12.58
C ARG A 363 -9.50 -0.32 -13.05
N ARG A 364 -8.63 0.68 -13.17
CA ARG A 364 -7.20 0.50 -13.41
C ARG A 364 -6.51 -0.26 -12.27
N ALA A 365 -6.64 0.21 -11.04
CA ALA A 365 -5.97 -0.39 -9.88
C ALA A 365 -6.48 -1.81 -9.54
N ASN A 366 -7.72 -2.15 -9.91
CA ASN A 366 -8.28 -3.48 -9.78
C ASN A 366 -9.31 -3.73 -10.90
N PRO A 367 -8.90 -4.40 -12.00
CA PRO A 367 -9.76 -4.67 -13.15
C PRO A 367 -10.86 -5.71 -12.92
N ARG A 368 -10.85 -6.41 -11.76
CA ARG A 368 -11.83 -7.42 -11.40
C ARG A 368 -12.00 -8.49 -12.49
N ASP A 369 -13.22 -8.73 -12.94
CA ASP A 369 -13.62 -9.75 -13.92
C ASP A 369 -13.36 -9.36 -15.38
N ASP A 370 -12.69 -8.23 -15.65
CA ASP A 370 -12.34 -7.83 -17.02
C ASP A 370 -11.06 -8.53 -17.50
N TYR A 371 -11.21 -9.77 -17.96
CA TYR A 371 -10.10 -10.63 -18.44
C TYR A 371 -9.41 -10.12 -19.71
N ASN A 372 -9.97 -9.12 -20.39
CA ASN A 372 -9.33 -8.47 -21.54
C ASN A 372 -8.26 -7.44 -21.12
N VAL A 373 -8.12 -7.17 -19.82
CA VAL A 373 -7.08 -6.29 -19.29
C VAL A 373 -5.72 -6.99 -19.30
N THR A 374 -4.69 -6.28 -19.74
CA THR A 374 -3.35 -6.83 -19.92
C THR A 374 -2.83 -7.46 -18.62
N GLY A 375 -2.60 -8.77 -18.67
CA GLY A 375 -2.10 -9.57 -17.54
C GLY A 375 -3.06 -9.68 -16.36
N ASN A 376 -4.34 -9.34 -16.53
CA ASN A 376 -5.37 -9.66 -15.55
C ASN A 376 -5.74 -11.15 -15.64
N VAL A 377 -5.22 -11.94 -14.69
CA VAL A 377 -5.52 -13.37 -14.55
C VAL A 377 -6.20 -13.64 -13.22
N ASN A 378 -7.16 -14.57 -13.20
CA ASN A 378 -7.91 -14.98 -12.01
C ASN A 378 -8.46 -13.79 -11.20
N GLU A 379 -9.19 -12.89 -11.86
CA GLU A 379 -9.79 -11.69 -11.24
C GLU A 379 -8.79 -10.84 -10.45
N ALA A 380 -7.65 -10.56 -11.09
CA ALA A 380 -6.52 -9.82 -10.54
C ALA A 380 -5.87 -10.47 -9.32
N GLY A 381 -6.13 -11.75 -9.01
CA GLY A 381 -5.69 -12.42 -7.78
C GLY A 381 -4.19 -12.34 -7.52
N ILE A 382 -3.36 -12.39 -8.56
CA ILE A 382 -1.89 -12.26 -8.45
C ILE A 382 -1.47 -10.81 -8.23
N ASN A 383 -2.12 -9.86 -8.90
CA ASN A 383 -1.76 -8.44 -8.91
C ASN A 383 -2.55 -7.66 -7.85
N ARG A 384 -2.59 -8.17 -6.62
CA ARG A 384 -3.24 -7.50 -5.48
C ARG A 384 -2.21 -6.87 -4.57
N VAL A 385 -2.52 -5.69 -4.04
CA VAL A 385 -1.70 -4.99 -3.05
C VAL A 385 -2.56 -4.65 -1.85
N MET A 386 -2.00 -4.83 -0.65
CA MET A 386 -2.57 -4.31 0.60
C MET A 386 -2.16 -2.86 0.77
N ARG A 387 -3.14 -1.94 0.83
CA ARG A 387 -2.88 -0.52 1.02
C ARG A 387 -2.97 -0.18 2.50
N ARG A 388 -1.92 0.45 3.04
CA ARG A 388 -1.81 0.97 4.41
C ARG A 388 -1.29 2.41 4.34
N ALA A 389 -1.92 3.20 3.48
CA ALA A 389 -1.67 4.62 3.34
C ALA A 389 -2.76 5.43 4.05
N SER A 390 -2.41 6.61 4.52
CA SER A 390 -3.30 7.53 5.22
C SER A 390 -2.92 8.99 4.88
N PRO A 391 -3.84 9.96 5.03
CA PRO A 391 -3.55 11.34 4.71
C PRO A 391 -2.46 11.97 5.58
N TYR A 392 -1.75 12.95 5.03
CA TYR A 392 -0.89 13.86 5.78
C TYR A 392 -1.16 15.31 5.38
N GLY A 393 -0.83 16.24 6.27
CA GLY A 393 -0.98 17.67 6.02
C GLY A 393 -2.43 18.16 6.19
N PRO A 394 -2.63 19.49 6.21
CA PRO A 394 -3.93 20.08 6.49
C PRO A 394 -4.89 19.89 5.31
N LYS A 395 -6.20 19.82 5.63
CA LYS A 395 -7.27 19.86 4.63
C LYS A 395 -7.13 21.10 3.76
N TYR A 396 -7.40 20.95 2.47
CA TYR A 396 -7.39 22.07 1.52
C TYR A 396 -8.49 23.09 1.84
N VAL A 397 -8.13 24.38 1.79
CA VAL A 397 -9.06 25.50 1.90
C VAL A 397 -8.98 26.36 0.65
N GLU A 398 -10.13 26.68 0.04
CA GLU A 398 -10.17 27.53 -1.16
C GLU A 398 -9.51 28.89 -0.89
N GLY A 399 -8.68 29.35 -1.83
CA GLY A 399 -7.93 30.61 -1.69
C GLY A 399 -6.71 30.57 -0.77
N GLU A 400 -6.34 29.40 -0.22
CA GLU A 400 -5.09 29.26 0.55
C GLU A 400 -3.82 29.54 -0.31
N PRO A 401 -2.68 29.89 0.33
CA PRO A 401 -1.41 30.04 -0.37
C PRO A 401 -0.92 28.75 -1.05
N ASP A 402 -0.25 28.90 -2.20
CA ASP A 402 0.39 27.77 -2.87
C ASP A 402 1.53 27.16 -2.04
N GLY A 403 1.81 25.88 -2.25
CA GLY A 403 2.96 25.18 -1.67
C GLY A 403 2.71 24.48 -0.34
N ILE A 404 1.50 24.56 0.22
CA ILE A 404 1.10 23.76 1.39
C ILE A 404 1.15 22.27 1.03
N GLN A 405 1.97 21.51 1.76
CA GLN A 405 2.14 20.09 1.50
C GLN A 405 1.02 19.27 2.13
N ARG A 406 0.42 18.42 1.30
CA ARG A 406 -0.64 17.49 1.70
C ARG A 406 -0.69 16.31 0.75
N GLY A 407 -1.23 15.20 1.20
CA GLY A 407 -1.47 14.05 0.34
C GLY A 407 -1.55 12.76 1.13
N LEU A 408 -1.00 11.67 0.58
CA LEU A 408 -1.04 10.35 1.19
C LEU A 408 0.38 9.85 1.51
N ILE A 409 0.49 9.13 2.63
CA ILE A 409 1.73 8.49 3.06
C ILE A 409 1.44 7.07 3.54
N GLY A 410 2.28 6.10 3.18
CA GLY A 410 2.26 4.78 3.79
C GLY A 410 2.70 3.64 2.89
N LEU A 411 2.21 2.44 3.17
CA LEU A 411 2.78 1.20 2.63
C LEU A 411 1.82 0.52 1.64
N PHE A 412 2.39 0.05 0.53
CA PHE A 412 1.75 -0.77 -0.49
C PHE A 412 2.40 -2.15 -0.45
N ILE A 413 1.74 -3.09 0.24
CA ILE A 413 2.31 -4.35 0.71
C ILE A 413 1.97 -5.49 -0.25
N GLY A 414 2.97 -6.32 -0.55
CA GLY A 414 2.86 -7.54 -1.34
C GLY A 414 4.16 -8.32 -1.33
N CYS A 415 4.06 -9.65 -1.32
CA CYS A 415 5.21 -10.54 -1.32
C CYS A 415 6.09 -10.41 -2.58
N HIS A 416 5.54 -9.99 -3.72
CA HIS A 416 6.26 -9.92 -4.99
C HIS A 416 6.10 -8.52 -5.62
N LEU A 417 6.97 -7.57 -5.25
CA LEU A 417 6.90 -6.17 -5.71
C LEU A 417 6.74 -6.04 -7.24
N PHE A 418 7.46 -6.85 -8.02
CA PHE A 418 7.35 -6.86 -9.49
C PHE A 418 5.93 -7.22 -9.96
N ASN A 419 5.38 -8.36 -9.54
CA ASN A 419 4.05 -8.84 -9.95
C ASN A 419 2.88 -8.09 -9.29
N GLN A 420 3.11 -7.38 -8.17
CA GLN A 420 2.07 -6.67 -7.44
C GLN A 420 2.20 -5.16 -7.65
N PHE A 421 2.95 -4.46 -6.79
CA PHE A 421 3.04 -3.00 -6.82
C PHE A 421 3.51 -2.44 -8.17
N GLN A 422 4.65 -2.89 -8.67
CA GLN A 422 5.22 -2.37 -9.92
C GLN A 422 4.37 -2.78 -11.13
N PHE A 423 3.81 -3.99 -11.16
CA PHE A 423 2.94 -4.42 -12.25
C PHE A 423 1.71 -3.51 -12.37
N ILE A 424 1.02 -3.26 -11.26
CA ILE A 424 -0.15 -2.37 -11.22
C ILE A 424 0.27 -0.97 -11.68
N MET A 425 1.31 -0.39 -11.08
CA MET A 425 1.74 0.96 -11.42
C MET A 425 2.16 1.09 -12.89
N LYS A 426 2.89 0.10 -13.42
CA LYS A 426 3.39 0.09 -14.80
C LYS A 426 2.29 -0.16 -15.82
N ASN A 427 1.65 -1.33 -15.72
CA ASN A 427 0.78 -1.82 -16.78
C ASN A 427 -0.65 -1.30 -16.63
N TRP A 428 -1.08 -1.01 -15.40
CA TRP A 428 -2.46 -0.62 -15.14
C TRP A 428 -2.66 0.83 -14.76
N ILE A 429 -1.66 1.56 -14.26
CA ILE A 429 -1.80 2.99 -13.92
C ILE A 429 -1.11 3.88 -14.97
N SER A 430 0.14 3.59 -15.31
CA SER A 430 0.96 4.52 -16.11
C SER A 430 0.85 4.30 -17.62
N LYS A 431 0.70 3.05 -18.08
CA LYS A 431 0.61 2.78 -19.53
C LYS A 431 -0.78 3.02 -20.10
N GLY A 432 -0.82 3.57 -21.32
CA GLY A 432 -2.04 3.76 -22.11
C GLY A 432 -2.77 2.45 -22.49
N LYS A 433 -2.03 1.36 -22.72
CA LYS A 433 -2.56 0.08 -23.24
C LYS A 433 -3.10 -0.81 -22.12
N PHE A 434 -4.21 -0.40 -21.51
CA PHE A 434 -4.81 -1.11 -20.39
C PHE A 434 -5.51 -2.41 -20.81
N ARG A 435 -6.31 -2.37 -21.87
CA ARG A 435 -7.22 -3.45 -22.29
C ARG A 435 -7.10 -3.77 -23.77
N PHE A 436 -7.31 -5.02 -24.17
CA PHE A 436 -7.35 -5.43 -25.58
C PHE A 436 -8.54 -6.37 -25.87
N PRO A 437 -9.43 -6.06 -26.84
CA PRO A 437 -9.46 -4.81 -27.60
C PRO A 437 -9.84 -3.60 -26.72
N ASP A 438 -9.26 -2.45 -27.03
CA ASP A 438 -9.72 -1.16 -26.51
C ASP A 438 -10.91 -0.70 -27.35
N ALA A 439 -12.08 -1.27 -27.05
CA ALA A 439 -13.29 -1.16 -27.87
C ALA A 439 -14.24 -0.05 -27.41
N THR A 440 -13.83 0.75 -26.45
CA THR A 440 -14.61 1.84 -25.89
C THR A 440 -14.60 3.07 -26.82
N ASN A 441 -15.71 3.82 -26.82
CA ASN A 441 -15.81 5.07 -27.57
C ASN A 441 -15.03 6.23 -26.90
N ASN A 442 -14.61 6.07 -25.64
CA ASN A 442 -13.74 6.97 -24.91
C ASN A 442 -12.45 6.24 -24.54
N ARG A 443 -11.28 6.69 -24.98
CA ARG A 443 -10.06 5.86 -24.93
C ARG A 443 -9.73 5.38 -23.53
N SER A 444 -9.13 4.19 -23.43
CA SER A 444 -8.64 3.69 -22.13
C SER A 444 -7.62 4.61 -21.47
N GLY A 445 -6.89 5.40 -22.28
CA GLY A 445 -5.98 6.45 -21.84
C GLY A 445 -5.06 5.96 -20.74
N ILE A 446 -4.76 6.82 -19.78
CA ILE A 446 -3.97 6.52 -18.58
C ILE A 446 -4.83 6.78 -17.33
N ASP A 447 -4.31 6.44 -16.15
CA ASP A 447 -4.95 6.86 -14.91
C ASP A 447 -5.02 8.39 -14.80
N PRO A 448 -6.21 8.98 -14.59
CA PRO A 448 -6.41 10.42 -14.64
C PRO A 448 -5.95 11.15 -13.37
N LEU A 449 -5.63 10.44 -12.28
CA LEU A 449 -5.10 11.04 -11.04
C LEU A 449 -3.56 11.12 -11.09
N PHE A 450 -2.93 10.05 -11.57
CA PHE A 450 -1.47 10.03 -11.82
C PHE A 450 -1.08 10.76 -13.10
N GLY A 451 -2.02 10.89 -14.04
CA GLY A 451 -1.90 11.76 -15.22
C GLY A 451 -0.75 11.41 -16.15
N SER A 452 -0.61 12.20 -17.22
CA SER A 452 0.41 11.96 -18.24
C SER A 452 1.80 12.38 -17.75
N HIS A 453 2.82 11.76 -18.33
CA HIS A 453 4.22 11.98 -18.00
C HIS A 453 4.91 12.53 -19.24
N ALA A 454 6.00 13.29 -19.12
CA ALA A 454 6.62 13.94 -20.29
C ALA A 454 7.06 12.95 -21.39
N GLN A 455 7.32 11.70 -20.99
CA GLN A 455 7.74 10.59 -21.86
C GLN A 455 6.56 9.83 -22.50
N ASP A 456 5.33 10.10 -22.07
CA ASP A 456 4.13 9.38 -22.47
C ASP A 456 3.84 9.54 -23.98
N GLY A 457 4.34 10.61 -24.60
CA GLY A 457 4.46 10.76 -26.06
C GLY A 457 3.14 10.83 -26.83
N ASP A 458 2.04 10.37 -26.26
CA ASP A 458 0.70 10.41 -26.80
C ASP A 458 0.03 11.74 -26.40
N PRO A 459 -0.20 12.67 -27.35
CA PRO A 459 -0.84 13.95 -27.06
C PRO A 459 -2.26 13.80 -26.53
N MET A 460 -2.87 12.62 -26.72
CA MET A 460 -4.24 12.34 -26.33
C MET A 460 -4.41 12.11 -24.84
N HIS A 461 -3.34 11.75 -24.13
CA HIS A 461 -3.35 11.67 -22.67
C HIS A 461 -3.37 13.06 -21.97
N LYS A 462 -3.58 14.14 -22.73
CA LYS A 462 -3.94 15.46 -22.21
C LYS A 462 -5.44 15.69 -22.11
N TYR A 463 -6.24 14.68 -22.46
CA TYR A 463 -7.70 14.70 -22.36
C TYR A 463 -8.15 13.60 -21.41
N PHE A 464 -9.10 13.90 -20.54
CA PHE A 464 -9.90 12.89 -19.88
C PHE A 464 -11.21 12.71 -20.64
N GLU A 465 -11.47 11.49 -21.12
CA GLU A 465 -12.63 11.18 -21.95
C GLU A 465 -13.57 10.23 -21.24
N TYR A 466 -14.87 10.54 -21.25
CA TYR A 466 -15.88 9.65 -20.71
C TYR A 466 -17.20 9.76 -21.49
N ILE A 467 -18.06 8.75 -21.29
CA ILE A 467 -19.41 8.73 -21.84
C ILE A 467 -20.41 9.06 -20.73
N THR A 468 -21.33 9.97 -21.02
CA THR A 468 -22.49 10.28 -20.16
C THR A 468 -23.55 9.20 -20.30
N GLU A 469 -24.56 9.21 -19.43
CA GLU A 469 -25.66 8.25 -19.52
C GLU A 469 -26.50 8.38 -20.79
N THR A 470 -26.53 9.57 -21.40
CA THR A 470 -27.22 9.81 -22.68
C THR A 470 -26.42 9.31 -23.89
N GLY A 471 -25.23 8.75 -23.66
CA GLY A 471 -24.34 8.26 -24.71
C GLY A 471 -23.46 9.35 -25.34
N GLU A 472 -23.48 10.57 -24.78
CA GLU A 472 -22.63 11.67 -25.24
C GLU A 472 -21.18 11.45 -24.81
N LYS A 473 -20.23 11.65 -25.74
CA LYS A 473 -18.81 11.68 -25.44
C LYS A 473 -18.42 13.06 -24.94
N VAL A 474 -17.79 13.11 -23.78
CA VAL A 474 -17.24 14.33 -23.18
C VAL A 474 -15.72 14.23 -23.15
N ASP A 475 -15.07 15.27 -23.65
CA ASP A 475 -13.61 15.42 -23.65
C ASP A 475 -13.23 16.61 -22.75
N VAL A 476 -12.56 16.34 -21.63
CA VAL A 476 -12.08 17.38 -20.70
C VAL A 476 -10.59 17.63 -20.98
N PRO A 477 -10.22 18.79 -21.56
CA PRO A 477 -8.85 19.06 -21.99
C PRO A 477 -7.94 19.46 -20.81
N ASN A 478 -6.64 19.58 -21.08
CA ASN A 478 -5.62 20.03 -20.13
C ASN A 478 -5.43 19.11 -18.91
N MET A 479 -5.63 17.81 -19.10
CA MET A 479 -5.33 16.81 -18.09
C MET A 479 -3.83 16.84 -17.75
N THR A 480 -3.54 16.87 -16.46
CA THR A 480 -2.20 16.86 -15.88
C THR A 480 -2.11 15.78 -14.81
N ARG A 481 -0.97 15.70 -14.14
CA ARG A 481 -0.76 14.88 -12.94
C ARG A 481 -1.24 15.63 -11.71
N PHE A 482 -2.16 15.03 -10.94
CA PHE A 482 -2.63 15.58 -9.66
C PHE A 482 -1.95 14.93 -8.46
N ILE A 483 -1.27 13.80 -8.65
CA ILE A 483 -0.53 13.08 -7.62
C ILE A 483 0.96 13.05 -7.98
N ARG A 484 1.81 13.59 -7.11
CA ARG A 484 3.27 13.58 -7.27
C ARG A 484 3.95 12.76 -6.19
N THR A 485 5.00 12.03 -6.53
CA THR A 485 5.84 11.33 -5.54
C THR A 485 6.88 12.28 -4.96
N ASP A 486 6.85 12.46 -3.65
CA ASP A 486 7.82 13.24 -2.88
C ASP A 486 8.79 12.35 -2.08
N GLY A 487 8.61 11.04 -2.11
CA GLY A 487 9.54 10.08 -1.52
C GLY A 487 9.08 8.64 -1.65
N SER A 488 10.02 7.71 -1.72
CA SER A 488 9.71 6.28 -1.76
C SER A 488 10.83 5.42 -1.20
N LEU A 489 10.47 4.29 -0.59
CA LEU A 489 11.39 3.22 -0.20
C LEU A 489 10.80 1.86 -0.59
N TYR A 490 11.64 0.91 -0.97
CA TYR A 490 11.26 -0.50 -1.02
C TYR A 490 11.82 -1.18 0.22
N VAL A 491 10.93 -1.76 1.01
CA VAL A 491 11.27 -2.36 2.31
C VAL A 491 10.84 -3.82 2.38
N PHE A 492 11.62 -4.62 3.07
CA PHE A 492 11.25 -5.95 3.55
C PHE A 492 10.79 -5.83 5.00
N ILE A 493 9.55 -6.24 5.27
CA ILE A 493 8.94 -6.30 6.60
C ILE A 493 9.09 -7.75 7.08
N PRO A 494 10.07 -8.06 7.95
CA PRO A 494 10.35 -9.44 8.36
C PRO A 494 9.27 -10.00 9.28
N GLY A 495 9.13 -11.34 9.28
CA GLY A 495 8.51 -12.03 10.42
C GLY A 495 9.32 -11.83 11.71
N ILE A 496 8.76 -12.14 12.87
CA ILE A 496 9.39 -11.93 14.17
C ILE A 496 10.66 -12.77 14.33
N THR A 497 10.63 -14.01 13.85
CA THR A 497 11.76 -14.94 13.82
C THR A 497 12.88 -14.40 12.94
N ALA A 498 12.52 -13.87 11.76
CA ALA A 498 13.47 -13.21 10.88
C ALA A 498 14.03 -11.91 11.48
N LEU A 499 13.20 -11.11 12.17
CA LEU A 499 13.63 -9.91 12.90
C LEU A 499 14.68 -10.26 13.96
N LYS A 500 14.49 -11.36 14.70
CA LYS A 500 15.48 -11.87 15.68
C LYS A 500 16.80 -12.28 15.02
N ALA A 501 16.76 -12.92 13.84
CA ALA A 501 17.96 -13.27 13.08
C ALA A 501 18.69 -12.01 12.56
N ILE A 502 17.94 -11.05 12.00
CA ILE A 502 18.48 -9.76 11.54
C ILE A 502 19.12 -9.00 12.71
N ALA A 503 18.47 -8.98 13.86
CA ALA A 503 18.98 -8.37 15.09
C ALA A 503 20.22 -9.08 15.66
N ALA A 504 20.45 -10.35 15.31
CA ALA A 504 21.66 -11.09 15.66
C ALA A 504 22.76 -10.98 14.58
N GLY A 505 22.50 -10.34 13.45
CA GLY A 505 23.41 -10.27 12.32
C GLY A 505 23.58 -11.58 11.55
N THR A 506 22.60 -12.48 11.64
CA THR A 506 22.66 -13.85 11.09
C THR A 506 21.51 -14.15 10.14
N LEU A 507 21.58 -15.31 9.46
CA LEU A 507 20.50 -15.84 8.62
C LEU A 507 19.52 -16.77 9.36
N THR A 508 19.87 -17.14 10.59
CA THR A 508 19.08 -18.03 11.45
C THR A 508 18.97 -17.40 12.84
N PRO A 509 17.79 -17.49 13.49
CA PRO A 509 17.65 -16.98 14.85
C PRO A 509 18.63 -17.68 15.78
N VAL A 510 19.18 -16.94 16.74
CA VAL A 510 19.87 -17.54 17.89
C VAL A 510 18.79 -17.98 18.88
N SER A 511 18.87 -19.23 19.34
CA SER A 511 17.92 -19.87 20.27
C SER A 511 17.73 -19.10 21.57
#